data_AF-A0A7N0U528-F1
#
_entry.id   AF-A0A7N0U528-F1
#
_cell.length_a   1.000
_cell.length_b   1.000
_cell.length_c   1.000
_cell.angle_alpha   90.00
_cell.angle_beta   90.00
_cell.angle_gamma   90.00
#
_symmetry.space_group_name_H-M   'P 1'
#
loop_
_entity.id
_entity.type
_entity.pdbx_description
1 polymer ?
#
loop_
_entity_poly.entity_id
_entity_poly.type
_entity_poly.pdbx_seq_one_letter_code
_entity_poly.pdbx_strand_id
1 'polypeptide(L)'
;MGEPILRAADVPTKLPANKGESVVQAELDVDGTIWNVTCVSMGNPHCITFGTKGGQGLQVDELNLAEIGPKFEHHNLFPARTNTEFVQVLSPTHLKMRVWERGAGATLACGTGACALVVAAVLEGRASRQCTVDLPGGPLEIEWREADNHIYMTGPAEVVYYGSAPL
;
A
#
# COMPACT_ATOMS: atom_id res chain seq x y z
N MET A 1 -3.60 -6.22 -13.21
CA MET A 1 -4.27 -5.17 -12.41
C MET A 1 -4.66 -3.97 -13.27
N GLY A 2 -3.75 -3.44 -14.09
CA GLY A 2 -3.93 -2.22 -14.88
C GLY A 2 -2.80 -1.23 -14.62
N GLU A 3 -2.94 0.02 -15.07
CA GLU A 3 -1.99 1.10 -14.77
C GLU A 3 -2.25 1.72 -13.39
N PRO A 4 -1.21 2.16 -12.66
CA PRO A 4 -1.39 2.91 -11.42
C PRO A 4 -1.84 4.35 -11.70
N ILE A 5 -2.75 4.86 -10.86
CA ILE A 5 -3.14 6.27 -10.86
C ILE A 5 -2.24 7.00 -9.87
N LEU A 6 -1.42 7.91 -10.39
CA LEU A 6 -0.39 8.62 -9.63
C LEU A 6 -0.68 10.11 -9.42
N ARG A 7 -1.59 10.69 -10.20
CA ARG A 7 -1.90 12.11 -10.10
C ARG A 7 -2.69 12.35 -8.82
N ALA A 8 -2.18 13.22 -7.95
CA ALA A 8 -2.76 13.49 -6.63
C ALA A 8 -4.24 13.89 -6.72
N ALA A 9 -4.63 14.63 -7.76
CA ALA A 9 -6.01 15.05 -8.00
C ALA A 9 -6.97 13.90 -8.33
N ASP A 10 -6.44 12.75 -8.79
CA ASP A 10 -7.22 11.59 -9.19
C ASP A 10 -7.14 10.46 -8.15
N VAL A 11 -6.29 10.61 -7.12
CA VAL A 11 -6.29 9.77 -5.92
C VAL A 11 -7.21 10.42 -4.87
N PRO A 12 -8.09 9.67 -4.18
CA PRO A 12 -8.93 10.20 -3.09
C PRO A 12 -8.17 10.67 -1.83
N THR A 13 -7.32 11.69 -1.98
CA THR A 13 -6.50 12.32 -0.94
C THR A 13 -6.56 13.84 -1.07
N LYS A 14 -6.36 14.55 0.04
CA LYS A 14 -6.18 16.00 0.12
C LYS A 14 -4.71 16.38 0.30
N LEU A 15 -3.80 15.40 0.36
CA LEU A 15 -2.36 15.67 0.37
C LEU A 15 -1.95 16.32 -0.96
N PRO A 16 -1.21 17.44 -0.93
CA PRO A 16 -0.78 18.11 -2.15
C PRO A 16 0.29 17.27 -2.86
N ALA A 17 0.32 17.35 -4.20
CA ALA A 17 1.43 16.82 -4.98
C ALA A 17 2.74 17.52 -4.58
N ASN A 18 3.81 16.74 -4.43
CA ASN A 18 5.13 17.23 -4.04
C ASN A 18 6.26 16.69 -4.93
N LYS A 19 5.97 15.73 -5.82
CA LYS A 19 6.91 15.22 -6.82
C LYS A 19 6.19 15.09 -8.16
N GLY A 20 6.38 16.09 -9.03
CA GLY A 20 5.57 16.22 -10.24
C GLY A 20 4.10 16.41 -9.87
N GLU A 21 3.21 15.58 -10.40
CA GLU A 21 1.79 15.60 -10.03
C GLU A 21 1.41 14.57 -8.95
N SER A 22 2.40 13.87 -8.37
CA SER A 22 2.18 12.78 -7.42
C SER A 22 2.48 13.17 -5.97
N VAL A 23 1.89 12.41 -5.03
CA VAL A 23 2.17 12.48 -3.59
C VAL A 23 3.19 11.41 -3.25
N VAL A 24 4.46 11.80 -3.04
CA VAL A 24 5.57 10.89 -2.78
C VAL A 24 6.35 11.37 -1.55
N GLN A 25 6.46 10.54 -0.51
CA GLN A 25 7.08 10.92 0.78
C GLN A 25 6.51 12.22 1.38
N ALA A 26 5.20 12.43 1.25
CA ALA A 26 4.54 13.55 1.91
C ALA A 26 4.45 13.29 3.42
N GLU A 27 4.53 14.36 4.21
CA GLU A 27 4.38 14.27 5.66
C GLU A 27 2.90 14.17 6.03
N LEU A 28 2.57 13.20 6.89
CA LEU A 28 1.23 12.97 7.43
C LEU A 28 1.32 12.84 8.95
N ASP A 29 0.69 13.76 9.69
CA ASP A 29 0.58 13.65 11.14
C ASP A 29 -0.54 12.67 11.49
N VAL A 30 -0.19 11.52 12.05
CA VAL A 30 -1.13 10.53 12.56
C VAL A 30 -0.93 10.41 14.06
N ASP A 31 -1.85 11.03 14.80
CA ASP A 31 -1.89 11.01 16.27
C ASP A 31 -0.59 11.52 16.93
N GLY A 32 -0.09 12.66 16.44
CA GLY A 32 1.11 13.33 16.93
C GLY A 32 2.42 12.74 16.41
N THR A 33 2.35 11.66 15.62
CA THR A 33 3.52 11.07 14.95
C THR A 33 3.52 11.44 13.48
N ILE A 34 4.61 12.04 13.00
CA ILE A 34 4.75 12.38 11.58
C ILE A 34 5.24 11.16 10.81
N TRP A 35 4.47 10.74 9.81
CA TRP A 35 4.79 9.65 8.88
C TRP A 35 5.15 10.20 7.51
N ASN A 36 6.07 9.51 6.81
CA ASN A 36 6.29 9.75 5.40
C ASN A 36 5.41 8.78 4.61
N VAL A 37 4.54 9.33 3.76
CA VAL A 37 3.56 8.55 3.00
C VAL A 37 3.63 8.84 1.51
N THR A 38 3.36 7.81 0.72
CA THR A 38 3.18 7.91 -0.73
C THR A 38 1.77 7.44 -1.05
N CYS A 39 1.04 8.20 -1.88
CA CYS A 39 -0.33 7.86 -2.25
C CYS A 39 -0.41 7.39 -3.69
N VAL A 40 -1.06 6.25 -3.89
CA VAL A 40 -1.29 5.61 -5.19
C VAL A 40 -2.74 5.15 -5.23
N SER A 41 -3.36 5.11 -6.40
CA SER A 41 -4.62 4.40 -6.57
C SER A 41 -4.51 3.29 -7.62
N MET A 42 -5.11 2.14 -7.30
CA MET A 42 -5.31 1.01 -8.21
C MET A 42 -6.78 0.87 -8.63
N GLY A 43 -7.52 1.99 -8.62
CA GLY A 43 -8.99 2.05 -8.66
C GLY A 43 -9.62 2.24 -7.27
N ASN A 44 -8.88 1.90 -6.22
CA ASN A 44 -9.13 2.20 -4.80
C ASN A 44 -7.92 2.98 -4.21
N PRO A 45 -8.11 3.79 -3.15
CA PRO A 45 -7.04 4.59 -2.55
C PRO A 45 -6.09 3.77 -1.66
N HIS A 46 -4.79 4.00 -1.82
CA HIS A 46 -3.73 3.42 -1.00
C HIS A 46 -2.82 4.50 -0.42
N CYS A 47 -2.48 4.35 0.86
CA CYS A 47 -1.53 5.17 1.59
C CYS A 47 -0.40 4.26 2.07
N ILE A 48 0.76 4.39 1.44
CA ILE A 48 1.89 3.51 1.68
C ILE A 48 2.90 4.23 2.54
N THR A 49 3.41 3.57 3.58
CA THR A 49 4.49 4.11 4.40
C THR A 49 5.62 3.11 4.63
N PHE A 50 6.85 3.64 4.59
CA PHE A 50 8.09 2.92 4.88
C PHE A 50 8.67 3.30 6.25
N GLY A 51 8.01 4.19 7.00
CA GLY A 51 8.47 4.67 8.30
C GLY A 51 8.00 6.06 8.68
N THR A 52 8.26 6.41 9.93
CA THR A 52 8.06 7.75 10.47
C THR A 52 9.12 8.72 9.92
N LYS A 53 8.83 10.02 9.99
CA LYS A 53 9.80 11.05 9.64
C LYS A 53 11.01 10.96 10.57
N GLY A 54 12.19 10.79 9.99
CA GLY A 54 13.45 10.64 10.74
C GLY A 54 13.63 9.28 11.42
N GLY A 55 12.65 8.37 11.32
CA GLY A 55 12.76 6.99 11.80
C GLY A 55 13.63 6.13 10.88
N GLN A 56 14.12 5.02 11.43
CA GLN A 56 14.68 3.93 10.61
C GLN A 56 13.55 3.14 9.93
N GLY A 57 13.90 2.22 9.03
CA GLY A 57 12.92 1.35 8.37
C GLY A 57 12.04 0.61 9.37
N LEU A 58 10.79 0.34 8.97
CA LEU A 58 9.80 -0.33 9.82
C LEU A 58 10.14 -1.80 10.08
N GLN A 59 9.88 -2.27 11.31
CA GLN A 59 9.67 -3.68 11.61
C GLN A 59 8.16 -3.94 11.62
N VAL A 60 7.62 -4.41 10.49
CA VAL A 60 6.15 -4.41 10.30
C VAL A 60 5.40 -5.34 11.25
N ASP A 61 6.06 -6.39 11.75
CA ASP A 61 5.45 -7.34 12.70
C ASP A 61 5.24 -6.73 14.10
N GLU A 62 6.01 -5.71 14.45
CA GLU A 62 5.94 -5.03 15.75
C GLU A 62 4.82 -3.97 15.81
N LEU A 63 4.20 -3.66 14.67
CA LEU A 63 3.14 -2.65 14.59
C LEU A 63 1.83 -3.16 15.20
N ASN A 64 1.27 -2.35 16.10
CA ASN A 64 -0.09 -2.51 16.60
C ASN A 64 -1.11 -1.98 15.57
N LEU A 65 -1.41 -2.78 14.53
CA LEU A 65 -2.31 -2.36 13.45
C LEU A 65 -3.72 -2.00 13.91
N ALA A 66 -4.24 -2.67 14.95
CA ALA A 66 -5.58 -2.37 15.48
C ALA A 66 -5.66 -0.96 16.09
N GLU A 67 -4.53 -0.41 16.53
CA GLU A 67 -4.44 0.93 17.06
C GLU A 67 -4.12 1.98 15.98
N ILE A 68 -3.10 1.74 15.14
CA ILE A 68 -2.65 2.74 14.16
C ILE A 68 -3.48 2.72 12.86
N GLY A 69 -3.97 1.56 12.45
CA GLY A 69 -4.69 1.37 11.19
C GLY A 69 -5.94 2.26 11.04
N PRO A 70 -6.88 2.27 12.01
CA PRO A 70 -8.05 3.15 11.97
C PRO A 70 -7.71 4.63 11.87
N LYS A 71 -6.57 5.05 12.46
CA LYS A 71 -6.13 6.45 12.46
C LYS A 71 -5.71 6.90 11.06
N PHE A 72 -5.10 6.01 10.27
CA PHE A 72 -4.87 6.25 8.84
C PHE A 72 -6.15 6.11 8.01
N GLU A 73 -6.92 5.03 8.21
CA GLU A 73 -8.13 4.75 7.43
C GLU A 73 -9.10 5.94 7.44
N HIS A 74 -9.32 6.53 8.62
CA HIS A 74 -10.26 7.62 8.83
C HIS A 74 -9.60 9.00 8.86
N HIS A 75 -8.33 9.11 8.45
CA HIS A 75 -7.63 10.38 8.46
C HIS A 75 -8.36 11.42 7.60
N ASN A 76 -8.47 12.66 8.09
CA ASN A 76 -9.27 13.74 7.47
C ASN A 76 -8.81 14.13 6.04
N LEU A 77 -7.56 13.79 5.69
CA LEU A 77 -6.98 13.96 4.38
C LEU A 77 -7.39 12.88 3.37
N PHE A 78 -8.03 11.78 3.79
CA PHE A 78 -8.55 10.74 2.89
C PHE A 78 -10.09 10.78 2.88
N PRO A 79 -10.73 11.63 2.05
CA PRO A 79 -12.18 11.81 2.04
C PRO A 79 -12.98 10.53 1.73
N ALA A 80 -12.39 9.58 1.00
CA ALA A 80 -13.00 8.28 0.70
C ALA A 80 -12.45 7.14 1.58
N ARG A 81 -11.82 7.50 2.71
CA ARG A 81 -10.93 6.64 3.51
C ARG A 81 -9.78 6.07 2.66
N THR A 82 -8.88 5.30 3.24
CA THR A 82 -7.77 4.67 2.50
C THR A 82 -7.43 3.30 3.03
N ASN A 83 -6.93 2.42 2.17
CA ASN A 83 -6.10 1.30 2.62
C ASN A 83 -4.74 1.84 3.05
N THR A 84 -4.10 1.20 4.02
CA THR A 84 -2.78 1.59 4.50
C THR A 84 -1.84 0.40 4.49
N GLU A 85 -0.78 0.49 3.68
CA GLU A 85 0.27 -0.51 3.59
C GLU A 85 1.50 -0.04 4.37
N PHE A 86 1.88 -0.81 5.38
CA PHE A 86 3.11 -0.62 6.14
C PHE A 86 4.17 -1.56 5.57
N VAL A 87 5.30 -1.01 5.15
CA VAL A 87 6.26 -1.74 4.31
C VAL A 87 7.65 -1.74 4.95
N GLN A 88 8.23 -2.94 5.01
CA GLN A 88 9.62 -3.19 5.35
C GLN A 88 10.36 -3.61 4.08
N VAL A 89 11.40 -2.86 3.72
CA VAL A 89 12.26 -3.19 2.58
C VAL A 89 13.32 -4.18 3.04
N LEU A 90 13.29 -5.40 2.52
CA LEU A 90 14.30 -6.42 2.82
C LEU A 90 15.46 -6.36 1.81
N SER A 91 15.14 -6.13 0.55
CA SER A 91 16.09 -5.86 -0.53
C SER A 91 15.41 -5.04 -1.64
N PRO A 92 16.15 -4.57 -2.67
CA PRO A 92 15.55 -3.88 -3.81
C PRO A 92 14.56 -4.74 -4.62
N THR A 93 14.46 -6.04 -4.40
CA THR A 93 13.53 -6.94 -5.10
C THR A 93 12.65 -7.75 -4.14
N HIS A 94 12.72 -7.46 -2.84
CA HIS A 94 11.98 -8.21 -1.81
C HIS A 94 11.47 -7.27 -0.73
N LEU A 95 10.14 -7.20 -0.63
CA LEU A 95 9.42 -6.35 0.31
C LEU A 95 8.60 -7.23 1.23
N LYS A 96 8.47 -6.82 2.49
CA LYS A 96 7.52 -7.42 3.44
C LYS A 96 6.52 -6.36 3.87
N MET A 97 5.26 -6.74 4.01
CA MET A 97 4.21 -5.77 4.32
C MET A 97 3.18 -6.32 5.30
N ARG A 98 2.49 -5.38 5.96
CA ARG A 98 1.16 -5.63 6.53
C ARG A 98 0.23 -4.51 6.10
N VAL A 99 -1.07 -4.79 6.11
CA VAL A 99 -2.10 -3.87 5.63
C VAL A 99 -3.18 -3.66 6.67
N TRP A 100 -3.68 -2.43 6.72
CA TRP A 100 -4.99 -2.12 7.27
C TRP A 100 -5.92 -1.72 6.12
N GLU A 101 -6.88 -2.57 5.80
CA GLU A 101 -7.80 -2.37 4.69
C GLU A 101 -9.03 -1.57 5.11
N ARG A 102 -9.41 -0.62 4.26
CA ARG A 102 -10.60 0.20 4.39
C ARG A 102 -11.85 -0.69 4.54
N GLY A 103 -12.50 -0.61 5.70
CA GLY A 103 -13.73 -1.35 6.00
C GLY A 103 -13.55 -2.85 6.26
N ALA A 104 -12.31 -3.37 6.25
CA ALA A 104 -12.02 -4.78 6.52
C ALA A 104 -10.99 -4.99 7.65
N GLY A 105 -10.22 -3.96 8.01
CA GLY A 105 -9.21 -4.04 9.05
C GLY A 105 -7.94 -4.78 8.62
N ALA A 106 -7.27 -5.43 9.56
CA ALA A 106 -6.04 -6.18 9.27
C ALA A 106 -6.36 -7.53 8.58
N THR A 107 -6.20 -7.57 7.24
CA THR A 107 -6.40 -8.77 6.43
C THR A 107 -5.10 -9.55 6.23
N LEU A 108 -5.22 -10.81 5.79
CA LEU A 108 -4.05 -11.67 5.52
C LEU A 108 -3.33 -11.30 4.22
N ALA A 109 -4.04 -10.74 3.24
CA ALA A 109 -3.46 -10.32 1.98
C ALA A 109 -4.35 -9.29 1.29
N CYS A 110 -3.73 -8.34 0.59
CA CYS A 110 -4.41 -7.35 -0.25
C CYS A 110 -3.66 -7.22 -1.59
N GLY A 111 -4.24 -7.74 -2.68
CA GLY A 111 -3.58 -7.74 -3.99
C GLY A 111 -3.40 -6.33 -4.58
N THR A 112 -4.40 -5.46 -4.43
CA THR A 112 -4.30 -4.03 -4.84
C THR A 112 -3.23 -3.31 -4.02
N GLY A 113 -3.16 -3.56 -2.71
CA GLY A 113 -2.14 -3.00 -1.82
C GLY A 113 -0.73 -3.45 -2.16
N ALA A 114 -0.53 -4.74 -2.46
CA ALA A 114 0.77 -5.26 -2.92
C ALA A 114 1.23 -4.60 -4.23
N CYS A 115 0.32 -4.32 -5.15
CA CYS A 115 0.64 -3.57 -6.37
C CYS A 115 1.00 -2.11 -6.05
N ALA A 116 0.19 -1.44 -5.24
CA ALA A 116 0.37 -0.04 -4.90
C ALA A 116 1.69 0.22 -4.14
N LEU A 117 2.11 -0.69 -3.24
CA LEU A 117 3.34 -0.53 -2.49
C LEU A 117 4.61 -0.74 -3.32
N VAL A 118 4.57 -1.58 -4.35
CA VAL A 118 5.71 -1.73 -5.28
C VAL A 118 5.86 -0.45 -6.10
N VAL A 119 4.75 0.12 -6.57
CA VAL A 119 4.76 1.43 -7.24
C VAL A 119 5.35 2.51 -6.33
N ALA A 120 4.88 2.59 -5.07
CA ALA A 120 5.41 3.54 -4.10
C ALA A 120 6.92 3.32 -3.84
N ALA A 121 7.36 2.08 -3.68
CA ALA A 121 8.76 1.74 -3.47
C ALA A 121 9.65 2.17 -4.66
N VAL A 122 9.17 2.00 -5.89
CA VAL A 122 9.86 2.48 -7.10
C VAL A 122 9.90 4.01 -7.15
N LEU A 123 8.78 4.68 -6.87
CA LEU A 123 8.71 6.16 -6.87
C LEU A 123 9.64 6.79 -5.81
N GLU A 124 9.84 6.10 -4.68
CA GLU A 124 10.76 6.48 -3.61
C GLU A 124 12.21 6.03 -3.84
N GLY A 125 12.49 5.28 -4.92
CA GLY A 125 13.84 4.76 -5.22
C GLY A 125 14.32 3.67 -4.25
N ARG A 126 13.39 2.96 -3.59
CA ARG A 126 13.67 1.92 -2.59
C ARG A 126 13.72 0.52 -3.15
N ALA A 127 13.01 0.26 -4.25
CA ALA A 127 12.92 -1.05 -4.87
C ALA A 127 12.85 -0.94 -6.39
N SER A 128 13.08 -2.08 -7.04
CA SER A 128 12.94 -2.26 -8.48
C SER A 128 11.46 -2.47 -8.85
N ARG A 129 11.18 -2.39 -10.16
CA ARG A 129 9.84 -2.61 -10.71
C ARG A 129 9.32 -4.05 -10.56
N GLN A 130 10.21 -5.01 -10.31
CA GLN A 130 9.86 -6.40 -10.09
C GLN A 130 10.24 -6.82 -8.67
N CYS A 131 9.26 -7.25 -7.88
CA CYS A 131 9.45 -7.59 -6.47
C CYS A 131 8.63 -8.80 -6.06
N THR A 132 9.24 -9.64 -5.22
CA THR A 132 8.48 -10.52 -4.32
C THR A 132 7.97 -9.69 -3.15
N VAL A 133 6.69 -9.79 -2.85
CA VAL A 133 6.05 -9.12 -1.72
C VAL A 133 5.53 -10.17 -0.75
N ASP A 134 6.10 -10.21 0.45
CA ASP A 134 5.63 -11.09 1.53
C ASP A 134 4.47 -10.41 2.27
N LEU A 135 3.28 -11.01 2.16
CA LEU A 135 2.10 -10.67 2.95
C LEU A 135 1.89 -11.73 4.06
N PRO A 136 1.09 -11.45 5.11
CA PRO A 136 0.81 -12.43 6.15
C PRO A 136 0.27 -13.78 5.64
N GLY A 137 -0.52 -13.75 4.56
CA GLY A 137 -1.14 -14.93 3.94
C GLY A 137 -0.27 -15.65 2.91
N GLY A 138 0.92 -15.13 2.59
CA GLY A 138 1.83 -15.69 1.59
C GLY A 138 2.35 -14.65 0.59
N PRO A 139 3.35 -15.03 -0.22
CA PRO A 139 4.00 -14.11 -1.13
C PRO A 139 3.17 -13.86 -2.40
N LEU A 140 3.35 -12.67 -2.98
CA LEU A 140 2.92 -12.32 -4.33
C LEU A 140 4.11 -11.82 -5.16
N GLU A 141 4.14 -12.20 -6.42
CA GLU A 141 5.08 -11.64 -7.40
C GLU A 141 4.43 -10.46 -8.11
N ILE A 142 5.07 -9.30 -8.02
CA ILE A 142 4.56 -8.03 -8.58
C ILE A 142 5.56 -7.48 -9.59
N GLU A 143 5.07 -7.12 -10.77
CA GLU A 143 5.86 -6.44 -11.82
C GLU A 143 5.10 -5.20 -12.28
N TRP A 144 5.65 -4.00 -12.04
CA TRP A 144 5.21 -2.76 -12.69
C TRP A 144 6.02 -2.53 -13.97
N ARG A 145 5.55 -3.12 -15.05
CA ARG A 145 6.28 -3.20 -16.32
C ARG A 145 6.40 -1.83 -16.98
N GLU A 146 7.62 -1.51 -17.41
CA GLU A 146 7.91 -0.21 -18.04
C GLU A 146 7.38 -0.11 -19.48
N ALA A 147 7.36 -1.23 -20.21
CA ALA A 147 6.99 -1.27 -21.62
C ALA A 147 5.53 -0.82 -21.90
N ASP A 148 4.62 -1.02 -20.95
CA ASP A 148 3.19 -0.75 -21.08
C ASP A 148 2.60 -0.03 -19.85
N ASN A 149 3.43 0.35 -18.88
CA ASN A 149 3.03 0.95 -17.61
C ASN A 149 2.07 0.09 -16.76
N HIS A 150 1.83 -1.18 -17.12
CA HIS A 150 0.87 -2.04 -16.44
C HIS A 150 1.49 -2.77 -15.25
N ILE A 151 0.64 -3.06 -14.27
CA ILE A 151 1.01 -3.86 -13.11
C ILE A 151 0.44 -5.27 -13.26
N TYR A 152 1.36 -6.23 -13.21
CA TYR A 152 1.12 -7.66 -13.19
C TYR A 152 1.30 -8.18 -11.77
N MET A 153 0.39 -9.05 -11.35
CA MET A 153 0.38 -9.68 -10.04
C MET A 153 0.18 -11.18 -10.24
N THR A 154 1.07 -11.99 -9.68
CA THR A 154 1.00 -13.45 -9.72
C THR A 154 0.94 -14.00 -8.30
N GLY A 155 -0.02 -14.88 -8.04
CA GLY A 155 -0.23 -15.53 -6.76
C GLY A 155 -1.21 -16.70 -6.88
N PRO A 156 -1.28 -17.56 -5.84
CA PRO A 156 -2.18 -18.71 -5.84
C PRO A 156 -3.65 -18.32 -5.64
N ALA A 157 -4.56 -19.20 -6.04
CA ALA A 157 -5.98 -19.12 -5.73
C ALA A 157 -6.53 -20.54 -5.56
N GLU A 158 -7.17 -20.82 -4.42
CA GLU A 158 -7.61 -22.17 -4.04
C GLU A 158 -9.11 -22.18 -3.71
N VAL A 159 -9.80 -23.25 -4.14
CA VAL A 159 -11.22 -23.45 -3.83
C VAL A 159 -11.34 -24.05 -2.42
N VAL A 160 -12.16 -23.42 -1.57
CA VAL A 160 -12.42 -23.92 -0.21
C VAL A 160 -13.61 -24.88 -0.17
N TYR A 161 -14.78 -24.45 -0.65
CA TYR A 161 -16.00 -25.26 -0.70
C TYR A 161 -17.01 -24.68 -1.70
N TYR A 162 -18.09 -25.43 -1.97
CA TYR A 162 -19.26 -24.98 -2.71
C TYR A 162 -20.52 -25.17 -1.86
N GLY A 163 -21.51 -24.28 -1.99
CA GLY A 163 -22.74 -24.36 -1.21
C GLY A 163 -23.88 -23.49 -1.79
N SER A 164 -25.00 -23.44 -1.07
CA SER A 164 -26.14 -22.56 -1.36
C SER A 164 -26.54 -21.81 -0.09
N ALA A 165 -26.71 -20.50 -0.20
CA ALA A 165 -27.17 -19.68 0.92
C ALA A 165 -28.69 -19.46 0.81
N PRO A 166 -29.45 -19.51 1.93
CA PRO A 166 -30.86 -19.16 1.91
C PRO A 166 -31.04 -17.68 1.55
N LEU A 167 -32.12 -17.39 0.80
CA LEU A 167 -32.56 -16.03 0.45
C LEU A 167 -33.17 -15.32 1.66
#